data_AF-A0A2T4B878-F1
#
_entry.id   AF-A0A2T4B878-F1
#
_cell.length_a   1.000
_cell.length_b   1.000
_cell.length_c   1.000
_cell.angle_alpha   90.00
_cell.angle_beta   90.00
_cell.angle_gamma   90.00
#
_symmetry.space_group_name_H-M   'P 1'
#
loop_
_entity.id
_entity.type
_entity.pdbx_description
1 polymer ?
#
loop_
_entity_poly.entity_id
_entity_poly.type
_entity_poly.pdbx_seq_one_letter_code
_entity_poly.pdbx_strand_id
1 'polypeptide(L)'
;MARKVWQRSFAAGLGLEKALSAARDSAPPAPIQSPPCGSTPEELQALVDADVGAEGFTLSSFTAEDAVELGNLLYARLLPFARQGRATLISISNGAGSQTLYQVATGAGVTPDNESWVRRKRAAVLRFGVSSWYLGQKYAGNEAAFAAKFGLGPSEAGEYAIHGGAVPIRVQGVAGVVGVVVVSGLKQFEDHGVIAEVIRENWS
;
A
#
# COMPACT_ATOMS: atom_id res chain seq x y z
N MET A 1 18.62 -7.59 13.00
CA MET A 1 18.67 -6.17 13.40
C MET A 1 17.35 -5.80 14.03
N ALA A 2 17.30 -4.84 14.97
CA ALA A 2 16.03 -4.34 15.49
C ALA A 2 15.26 -3.65 14.36
N ARG A 3 14.00 -4.04 14.16
CA ARG A 3 13.15 -3.47 13.11
C ARG A 3 12.89 -1.99 13.43
N LYS A 4 13.09 -1.11 12.45
CA LYS A 4 12.82 0.34 12.61
C LYS A 4 11.36 0.55 13.04
N VAL A 5 11.15 1.33 14.10
CA VAL A 5 9.83 1.73 14.59
C VAL A 5 9.59 3.16 14.16
N TRP A 6 8.54 3.35 13.37
CA TRP A 6 8.19 4.62 12.73
C TRP A 6 7.17 5.36 13.61
N GLN A 7 7.46 6.61 13.96
CA GLN A 7 6.60 7.42 14.81
C GLN A 7 5.96 8.54 13.99
N ARG A 8 4.66 8.76 14.20
CA ARG A 8 3.98 9.90 13.59
C ARG A 8 4.57 11.19 14.15
N SER A 9 5.11 12.04 13.29
CA SER A 9 5.85 13.25 13.68
C SER A 9 5.01 14.54 13.59
N PHE A 10 3.71 14.42 13.35
CA PHE A 10 2.81 15.54 13.08
C PHE A 10 1.44 15.37 13.77
N ALA A 11 0.77 16.49 14.04
CA ALA A 11 -0.55 16.52 14.67
C ALA A 11 -1.68 16.14 13.70
N ALA A 12 -2.86 15.80 14.24
CA ALA A 12 -4.04 15.57 13.43
C ALA A 12 -4.44 16.82 12.64
N GLY A 13 -4.92 16.61 11.42
CA GLY A 13 -5.29 17.65 10.47
C GLY A 13 -4.29 17.87 9.33
N LEU A 14 -3.02 17.49 9.48
CA LEU A 14 -2.00 17.74 8.45
C LEU A 14 -2.37 17.12 7.09
N GLY A 15 -2.80 15.86 7.08
CA GLY A 15 -3.20 15.17 5.85
C GLY A 15 -4.35 15.88 5.16
N LEU A 16 -5.34 16.36 5.93
CA LEU A 16 -6.46 17.13 5.39
C LEU A 16 -6.01 18.47 4.80
N GLU A 17 -5.10 19.18 5.47
CA GLU A 17 -4.51 20.43 4.95
C GLU A 17 -3.77 20.19 3.62
N LYS A 18 -2.98 19.11 3.54
CA LYS A 18 -2.28 18.71 2.32
C LYS A 18 -3.26 18.36 1.19
N ALA A 19 -4.33 17.63 1.50
CA ALA A 19 -5.37 17.31 0.53
C ALA A 19 -6.07 18.56 -0.01
N LEU A 20 -6.40 19.52 0.87
CA LEU A 20 -7.01 20.80 0.48
C LEU A 20 -6.04 21.64 -0.37
N SER A 21 -4.75 21.67 0.00
CA SER A 21 -3.72 22.36 -0.76
C SER A 21 -3.59 21.76 -2.17
N ALA A 22 -3.46 20.44 -2.29
CA ALA A 22 -3.37 19.74 -3.57
C ALA A 22 -4.63 19.95 -4.43
N ALA A 23 -5.82 20.03 -3.82
CA ALA A 23 -7.07 20.29 -4.52
C ALA A 23 -7.13 21.68 -5.16
N ARG A 24 -6.44 22.67 -4.57
CA ARG A 24 -6.35 24.05 -5.07
C ARG A 24 -5.17 24.27 -6.01
N ASP A 25 -4.11 23.49 -5.87
CA ASP A 25 -2.92 23.53 -6.72
C ASP A 25 -3.18 22.83 -8.07
N SER A 26 -2.56 23.31 -9.14
CA SER A 26 -2.61 22.73 -10.50
C SER A 26 -1.24 22.23 -10.98
N ALA A 27 -0.22 22.21 -10.12
CA ALA A 27 1.10 21.70 -10.44
C ALA A 27 1.07 20.23 -10.93
N PRO A 28 1.96 19.87 -11.88
CA PRO A 28 2.09 18.49 -12.34
C PRO A 28 2.64 17.58 -11.22
N PRO A 29 2.30 16.28 -11.23
CA PRO A 29 2.84 15.33 -10.26
C PRO A 29 4.35 15.15 -10.43
N ALA A 30 5.08 15.16 -9.31
CA ALA A 30 6.42 14.61 -9.27
C ALA A 30 6.37 13.07 -9.49
N PRO A 31 7.34 12.47 -10.20
CA PRO A 31 7.41 11.03 -10.39
C PRO A 31 7.40 10.27 -9.05
N ILE A 32 6.74 9.11 -9.01
CA ILE A 32 6.83 8.19 -7.86
C ILE A 32 8.09 7.36 -8.03
N GLN A 33 8.89 7.24 -6.98
CA GLN A 33 10.10 6.43 -7.02
C GLN A 33 9.76 4.94 -7.14
N SER A 34 10.42 4.25 -8.06
CA SER A 34 10.26 2.81 -8.20
C SER A 34 10.90 2.09 -7.02
N PRO A 35 10.18 1.19 -6.32
CA PRO A 35 10.79 0.30 -5.34
C PRO A 35 11.78 -0.67 -6.03
N PRO A 36 12.80 -1.16 -5.32
CA PRO A 36 13.65 -2.25 -5.82
C PRO A 36 12.83 -3.45 -6.32
N CYS A 37 13.34 -4.10 -7.35
CA CYS A 37 12.76 -5.29 -7.96
C CYS A 37 13.80 -6.40 -8.05
N GLY A 38 13.31 -7.64 -8.16
CA GLY A 38 14.16 -8.83 -8.23
C GLY A 38 13.54 -10.03 -7.52
N SER A 39 13.97 -11.22 -7.90
CA SER A 39 13.38 -12.49 -7.45
C SER A 39 14.40 -13.41 -6.78
N THR A 40 15.70 -13.09 -6.82
CA THR A 40 16.72 -13.85 -6.10
C THR A 40 16.60 -13.60 -4.58
N PRO A 41 17.12 -14.51 -3.74
CA PRO A 41 17.15 -14.30 -2.29
C PRO A 41 17.81 -12.98 -1.88
N GLU A 42 18.90 -12.60 -2.54
CA GLU A 42 19.65 -11.36 -2.27
C GLU A 42 18.84 -10.13 -2.67
N GLU A 43 18.16 -10.16 -3.82
CA GLU A 43 17.29 -9.07 -4.27
C GLU A 43 16.07 -8.92 -3.35
N LEU A 44 15.45 -10.04 -2.95
CA LEU A 44 14.33 -10.01 -2.00
C LEU A 44 14.76 -9.49 -0.63
N GLN A 45 15.98 -9.78 -0.18
CA GLN A 45 16.54 -9.18 1.03
C GLN A 45 16.76 -7.68 0.84
N ALA A 46 17.26 -7.24 -0.32
CA ALA A 46 17.43 -5.83 -0.63
C ALA A 46 16.08 -5.06 -0.62
N LEU A 47 14.97 -5.69 -1.00
CA LEU A 47 13.63 -5.10 -0.85
C LEU A 47 13.25 -4.88 0.62
N VAL A 48 13.63 -5.80 1.51
CA VAL A 48 13.39 -5.66 2.95
C VAL A 48 14.24 -4.53 3.51
N ASP A 49 15.52 -4.50 3.16
CA ASP A 49 16.49 -3.53 3.67
C ASP A 49 16.24 -2.10 3.15
N ALA A 50 15.61 -1.96 1.97
CA ALA A 50 15.28 -0.65 1.40
C ALA A 50 14.11 0.08 2.09
N ASP A 51 13.46 -0.55 3.09
CA ASP A 51 12.30 0.02 3.79
C ASP A 51 11.18 0.45 2.82
N VAL A 52 10.99 -0.29 1.72
CA VAL A 52 9.91 -0.03 0.74
C VAL A 52 8.59 -0.70 1.11
N GLY A 53 8.46 -1.19 2.35
CA GLY A 53 7.24 -1.85 2.82
C GLY A 53 7.12 -3.33 2.45
N ALA A 54 8.23 -4.01 2.11
CA ALA A 54 8.27 -5.44 1.81
C ALA A 54 7.61 -6.30 2.91
N GLU A 55 8.10 -6.23 4.15
CA GLU A 55 7.45 -6.86 5.31
C GLU A 55 6.41 -5.95 5.99
N GLY A 56 6.20 -4.75 5.46
CA GLY A 56 5.40 -3.68 6.04
C GLY A 56 6.16 -2.74 6.97
N PHE A 57 5.47 -1.69 7.41
CA PHE A 57 5.99 -0.70 8.35
C PHE A 57 5.57 -1.04 9.78
N THR A 58 6.53 -1.01 10.72
CA THR A 58 6.23 -1.14 12.16
C THR A 58 6.12 0.24 12.77
N LEU A 59 4.94 0.65 13.18
CA LEU A 59 4.66 1.95 13.77
C LEU A 59 4.66 1.87 15.30
N SER A 60 4.76 3.01 15.98
CA SER A 60 4.52 3.10 17.43
C SER A 60 3.04 2.97 17.79
N SER A 61 2.14 3.42 16.89
CA SER A 61 0.69 3.32 17.03
C SER A 61 0.03 3.28 15.65
N PHE A 62 -1.17 2.71 15.57
CA PHE A 62 -2.03 2.81 14.39
C PHE A 62 -3.50 2.77 14.81
N THR A 63 -4.16 3.92 14.64
CA THR A 63 -5.55 4.15 14.99
C THR A 63 -6.37 4.54 13.75
N ALA A 64 -7.69 4.71 13.92
CA ALA A 64 -8.51 5.26 12.85
C ALA A 64 -8.06 6.67 12.42
N GLU A 65 -7.53 7.48 13.35
CA GLU A 65 -6.97 8.79 13.01
C GLU A 65 -5.73 8.66 12.12
N ASP A 66 -4.81 7.74 12.44
CA ASP A 66 -3.63 7.49 11.59
C ASP A 66 -4.02 6.99 10.20
N ALA A 67 -5.08 6.19 10.09
CA ALA A 67 -5.64 5.77 8.81
C ALA A 67 -6.20 6.94 8.01
N VAL A 68 -6.90 7.89 8.64
CA VAL A 68 -7.41 9.10 7.98
C VAL A 68 -6.26 10.01 7.53
N GLU A 69 -5.26 10.21 8.36
CA GLU A 69 -4.08 11.02 8.01
C GLU A 69 -3.32 10.42 6.84
N LEU A 70 -2.98 9.13 6.91
CA LEU A 70 -2.29 8.44 5.83
C LEU A 70 -3.12 8.45 4.53
N GLY A 71 -4.42 8.22 4.64
CA GLY A 71 -5.35 8.29 3.52
C GLY A 71 -5.35 9.66 2.83
N ASN A 72 -5.44 10.73 3.61
CA ASN A 72 -5.44 12.10 3.07
C ASN A 72 -4.08 12.51 2.49
N LEU A 73 -2.96 12.08 3.09
CA LEU A 73 -1.63 12.30 2.55
C LEU A 73 -1.45 11.59 1.20
N LEU A 74 -1.90 10.33 1.09
CA LEU A 74 -1.91 9.59 -0.17
C LEU A 74 -2.80 10.26 -1.21
N TYR A 75 -4.00 10.70 -0.81
CA TYR A 75 -4.91 11.43 -1.70
C TYR A 75 -4.26 12.71 -2.23
N ALA A 76 -3.65 13.52 -1.36
CA ALA A 76 -2.92 14.73 -1.75
C ALA A 76 -1.80 14.43 -2.75
N ARG A 77 -1.03 13.36 -2.51
CA ARG A 77 0.08 12.94 -3.38
C ARG A 77 -0.39 12.44 -4.75
N LEU A 78 -1.55 11.80 -4.81
CA LEU A 78 -2.08 11.14 -6.00
C LEU A 78 -3.02 12.02 -6.83
N LEU A 79 -3.59 13.09 -6.26
CA LEU A 79 -4.54 13.96 -6.93
C LEU A 79 -4.00 14.58 -8.25
N PRO A 80 -2.74 15.03 -8.36
CA PRO A 80 -2.22 15.54 -9.62
C PRO A 80 -2.12 14.48 -10.74
N PHE A 81 -1.95 13.19 -10.40
CA PHE A 81 -1.99 12.10 -11.39
C PHE A 81 -3.41 11.87 -11.90
N ALA A 82 -4.42 11.94 -11.03
CA ALA A 82 -5.81 11.80 -11.42
C ALA A 82 -6.24 12.86 -12.46
N ARG A 83 -5.75 14.10 -12.32
CA ARG A 83 -5.97 15.17 -13.31
C ARG A 83 -5.37 14.89 -14.68
N GLN A 84 -4.38 14.00 -14.75
CA GLN A 84 -3.77 13.52 -15.99
C GLN A 84 -4.40 12.20 -16.49
N GLY A 85 -5.60 11.86 -16.01
CA GLY A 85 -6.32 10.64 -16.41
C GLY A 85 -5.82 9.36 -15.74
N ARG A 86 -5.01 9.47 -14.68
CA ARG A 86 -4.42 8.34 -13.96
C ARG A 86 -5.01 8.25 -12.54
N ALA A 87 -6.33 8.15 -12.45
CA ALA A 87 -7.05 8.08 -11.19
C ALA A 87 -6.83 6.73 -10.48
N THR A 88 -6.94 6.75 -9.16
CA THR A 88 -6.64 5.63 -8.27
C THR A 88 -7.68 5.50 -7.17
N LEU A 89 -7.89 4.27 -6.72
CA LEU A 89 -8.61 3.96 -5.48
C LEU A 89 -7.59 3.77 -4.35
N ILE A 90 -7.75 4.51 -3.26
CA ILE A 90 -7.01 4.35 -2.01
C ILE A 90 -7.95 3.67 -1.00
N SER A 91 -7.50 2.62 -0.34
CA SER A 91 -8.27 1.89 0.68
C SER A 91 -7.38 1.49 1.85
N ILE A 92 -7.82 1.79 3.07
CA ILE A 92 -7.13 1.41 4.31
C ILE A 92 -8.13 0.64 5.17
N SER A 93 -7.71 -0.54 5.61
CA SER A 93 -8.52 -1.44 6.44
C SER A 93 -7.80 -1.85 7.71
N ASN A 94 -8.54 -2.35 8.70
CA ASN A 94 -7.96 -2.92 9.92
C ASN A 94 -7.29 -4.29 9.65
N GLY A 95 -6.64 -4.85 10.68
CA GLY A 95 -5.91 -6.12 10.59
C GLY A 95 -6.79 -7.36 10.36
N ALA A 96 -8.10 -7.27 10.61
CA ALA A 96 -9.05 -8.31 10.23
C ALA A 96 -9.46 -8.22 8.75
N GLY A 97 -9.17 -7.10 8.09
CA GLY A 97 -9.51 -6.84 6.69
C GLY A 97 -10.99 -6.56 6.42
N SER A 98 -11.88 -6.76 7.39
CA SER A 98 -13.33 -6.64 7.24
C SER A 98 -13.85 -5.21 7.42
N GLN A 99 -13.12 -4.37 8.16
CA GLN A 99 -13.50 -2.98 8.40
C GLN A 99 -12.62 -2.04 7.58
N THR A 100 -13.26 -1.27 6.69
CA THR A 100 -12.62 -0.13 6.01
C THR A 100 -12.57 1.06 6.97
N LEU A 101 -11.37 1.63 7.14
CA LEU A 101 -11.12 2.81 7.97
C LEU A 101 -11.06 4.09 7.13
N TYR A 102 -10.59 3.98 5.89
CA TYR A 102 -10.52 5.08 4.93
C TYR A 102 -10.65 4.52 3.51
N GLN A 103 -11.43 5.18 2.65
CA GLN A 103 -11.49 4.84 1.23
C GLN A 103 -11.89 6.04 0.39
N VAL A 104 -11.17 6.29 -0.69
CA VAL A 104 -11.43 7.42 -1.59
C VAL A 104 -10.95 7.12 -3.00
N ALA A 105 -11.73 7.54 -4.00
CA ALA A 105 -11.29 7.63 -5.38
C ALA A 105 -10.65 9.00 -5.61
N THR A 106 -9.45 9.05 -6.19
CA THR A 106 -8.73 10.31 -6.43
C THR A 106 -9.29 11.15 -7.57
N GLY A 107 -10.15 10.56 -8.42
CA GLY A 107 -10.83 11.27 -9.49
C GLY A 107 -11.66 10.36 -10.39
N ALA A 108 -12.19 10.92 -11.47
CA ALA A 108 -12.91 10.17 -12.49
C ALA A 108 -11.98 9.15 -13.17
N GLY A 109 -12.50 7.95 -13.44
CA GLY A 109 -11.74 6.84 -14.04
C GLY A 109 -11.55 5.63 -13.13
N VAL A 110 -11.81 5.77 -11.82
CA VAL A 110 -11.95 4.61 -10.92
C VAL A 110 -13.24 3.85 -11.26
N THR A 111 -13.15 2.52 -11.31
CA THR A 111 -14.24 1.62 -11.70
C THR A 111 -14.49 0.56 -10.61
N PRO A 112 -15.61 -0.18 -10.67
CA PRO A 112 -15.86 -1.28 -9.74
C PRO A 112 -14.76 -2.37 -9.71
N ASP A 113 -13.98 -2.52 -10.80
CA ASP A 113 -12.86 -3.48 -10.82
C ASP A 113 -11.75 -3.09 -9.83
N ASN A 114 -11.56 -1.79 -9.54
CA ASN A 114 -10.60 -1.35 -8.54
C ASN A 114 -10.92 -1.90 -7.15
N GLU A 115 -12.19 -2.08 -6.80
CA GLU A 115 -12.61 -2.73 -5.54
C GLU A 115 -12.18 -4.21 -5.50
N SER A 116 -12.29 -4.91 -6.64
CA SER A 116 -11.82 -6.29 -6.77
C SER A 116 -10.31 -6.36 -6.56
N TRP A 117 -9.54 -5.47 -7.19
CA TRP A 117 -8.10 -5.35 -6.96
C TRP A 117 -7.76 -5.06 -5.50
N VAL A 118 -8.46 -4.11 -4.87
CA VAL A 118 -8.25 -3.77 -3.47
C VAL A 118 -8.47 -4.99 -2.57
N ARG A 119 -9.59 -5.70 -2.76
CA ARG A 119 -9.93 -6.92 -2.01
C ARG A 119 -8.86 -7.99 -2.18
N ARG A 120 -8.44 -8.27 -3.41
CA ARG A 120 -7.47 -9.33 -3.74
C ARG A 120 -6.05 -9.03 -3.23
N LYS A 121 -5.57 -7.79 -3.40
CA LYS A 121 -4.26 -7.38 -2.87
C LYS A 121 -4.26 -7.40 -1.33
N ARG A 122 -5.35 -6.94 -0.70
CA ARG A 122 -5.52 -6.99 0.77
C ARG A 122 -5.51 -8.42 1.30
N ALA A 123 -6.25 -9.33 0.67
CA ALA A 123 -6.30 -10.74 1.06
C ALA A 123 -4.91 -11.38 1.03
N ALA A 124 -4.09 -11.06 0.02
CA ALA A 124 -2.70 -11.52 -0.05
C ALA A 124 -1.87 -11.00 1.13
N VAL A 125 -1.93 -9.70 1.43
CA VAL A 125 -1.19 -9.12 2.55
C VAL A 125 -1.61 -9.74 3.89
N LEU A 126 -2.91 -9.92 4.13
CA LEU A 126 -3.42 -10.46 5.38
C LEU A 126 -3.01 -11.93 5.59
N ARG A 127 -3.04 -12.75 4.53
CA ARG A 127 -2.66 -14.17 4.61
C ARG A 127 -1.15 -14.37 4.76
N PHE A 128 -0.35 -13.61 4.02
CA PHE A 128 1.09 -13.88 3.89
C PHE A 128 1.98 -12.91 4.70
N GLY A 129 1.41 -11.84 5.26
CA GLY A 129 2.10 -10.93 6.18
C GLY A 129 3.17 -10.04 5.53
N VAL A 130 3.25 -10.02 4.21
CA VAL A 130 4.19 -9.23 3.38
C VAL A 130 3.40 -8.46 2.33
N SER A 131 4.01 -7.44 1.73
CA SER A 131 3.36 -6.65 0.69
C SER A 131 3.03 -7.49 -0.55
N SER A 132 1.99 -7.07 -1.27
CA SER A 132 1.68 -7.68 -2.56
C SER A 132 2.82 -7.52 -3.56
N TRP A 133 3.61 -6.42 -3.47
CA TRP A 133 4.82 -6.23 -4.27
C TRP A 133 5.89 -7.28 -3.97
N TYR A 134 6.17 -7.56 -2.70
CA TYR A 134 7.14 -8.58 -2.31
C TYR A 134 6.74 -9.97 -2.82
N LEU A 135 5.45 -10.31 -2.72
CA LEU A 135 4.93 -11.56 -3.31
C LEU A 135 5.10 -11.55 -4.83
N GLY A 136 4.74 -10.46 -5.50
CA GLY A 136 4.94 -10.31 -6.94
C GLY A 136 6.39 -10.54 -7.35
N GLN A 137 7.33 -9.92 -6.64
CA GLN A 137 8.77 -10.10 -6.87
C GLN A 137 9.22 -11.55 -6.64
N LYS A 138 8.83 -12.15 -5.51
CA LYS A 138 9.19 -13.53 -5.14
C LYS A 138 8.73 -14.57 -6.15
N TYR A 139 7.62 -14.32 -6.82
CA TYR A 139 7.07 -15.22 -7.85
C TYR A 139 7.25 -14.68 -9.27
N ALA A 140 8.07 -13.64 -9.47
CA ALA A 140 8.29 -12.98 -10.76
C ALA A 140 6.96 -12.61 -11.50
N GLY A 141 5.93 -12.22 -10.75
CA GLY A 141 4.59 -11.90 -11.24
C GLY A 141 3.75 -13.12 -11.64
N ASN A 142 4.23 -14.34 -11.44
CA ASN A 142 3.55 -15.57 -11.83
C ASN A 142 2.53 -16.03 -10.77
N GLU A 143 1.27 -15.59 -10.92
CA GLU A 143 0.16 -15.96 -10.04
C GLU A 143 -0.16 -17.47 -10.07
N ALA A 144 0.09 -18.17 -11.18
CA ALA A 144 -0.12 -19.61 -11.27
C ALA A 144 0.91 -20.38 -10.43
N ALA A 145 2.18 -19.97 -10.47
CA ALA A 145 3.24 -20.53 -9.63
C ALA A 145 2.98 -20.24 -8.14
N PHE A 146 2.51 -19.02 -7.82
CA PHE A 146 2.07 -18.67 -6.48
C PHE A 146 0.91 -19.56 -6.00
N ALA A 147 -0.14 -19.70 -6.80
CA ALA A 147 -1.30 -20.54 -6.46
C ALA A 147 -0.91 -22.00 -6.25
N ALA A 148 -0.11 -22.57 -7.16
CA ALA A 148 0.40 -23.93 -7.05
C ALA A 148 1.25 -24.13 -5.79
N LYS A 149 2.12 -23.16 -5.46
CA LYS A 149 2.98 -23.22 -4.26
C LYS A 149 2.18 -23.27 -2.95
N PHE A 150 1.01 -22.62 -2.91
CA PHE A 150 0.15 -22.54 -1.73
C PHE A 150 -1.08 -23.45 -1.80
N GLY A 151 -1.17 -24.33 -2.81
CA GLY A 151 -2.28 -25.27 -2.97
C GLY A 151 -3.64 -24.58 -3.18
N LEU A 152 -3.67 -23.39 -3.75
CA LEU A 152 -4.90 -22.64 -3.98
C LEU A 152 -5.68 -23.28 -5.14
N GLY A 153 -6.92 -23.68 -4.87
CA GLY A 153 -7.83 -24.16 -5.91
C GLY A 153 -8.20 -23.06 -6.91
N PRO A 154 -8.80 -23.39 -8.07
CA PRO A 154 -9.16 -22.40 -9.10
C PRO A 154 -10.06 -21.27 -8.61
N SER A 155 -11.01 -21.57 -7.73
CA SER A 155 -11.91 -20.57 -7.12
C SER A 155 -11.22 -19.71 -6.07
N GLU A 156 -10.25 -20.26 -5.34
CA GLU A 156 -9.52 -19.56 -4.29
C GLU A 156 -8.39 -18.68 -4.85
N ALA A 157 -7.73 -19.12 -5.93
CA ALA A 157 -6.65 -18.36 -6.56
C ALA A 157 -7.10 -16.95 -7.00
N GLY A 158 -8.34 -16.82 -7.48
CA GLY A 158 -8.93 -15.54 -7.87
C GLY A 158 -9.16 -14.56 -6.71
N GLU A 159 -9.11 -15.02 -5.46
CA GLU A 159 -9.26 -14.18 -4.27
C GLU A 159 -7.96 -13.45 -3.89
N TYR A 160 -6.85 -13.77 -4.55
CA TYR A 160 -5.54 -13.18 -4.28
C TYR A 160 -5.02 -12.43 -5.50
N ALA A 161 -4.27 -11.36 -5.25
CA ALA A 161 -3.48 -10.66 -6.26
C ALA A 161 -2.09 -10.33 -5.70
N ILE A 162 -1.05 -10.69 -6.44
CA ILE A 162 0.35 -10.42 -6.06
C ILE A 162 0.94 -9.23 -6.83
N HIS A 163 0.09 -8.38 -7.38
CA HIS A 163 0.50 -7.13 -8.01
C HIS A 163 0.74 -6.05 -6.96
N GLY A 164 1.82 -5.27 -7.13
CA GLY A 164 2.19 -4.18 -6.22
C GLY A 164 1.05 -3.22 -5.89
N GLY A 165 1.06 -2.69 -4.67
CA GLY A 165 0.07 -1.71 -4.22
C GLY A 165 -0.65 -2.04 -2.93
N ALA A 166 -0.34 -3.13 -2.22
CA ALA A 166 -0.82 -3.35 -0.85
C ALA A 166 0.34 -3.54 0.12
N VAL A 167 0.31 -2.84 1.26
CA VAL A 167 1.38 -2.81 2.27
C VAL A 167 0.79 -3.09 3.65
N PRO A 168 1.38 -4.03 4.43
CA PRO A 168 0.96 -4.27 5.81
C PRO A 168 1.44 -3.16 6.75
N ILE A 169 0.58 -2.79 7.69
CA ILE A 169 0.91 -1.94 8.84
C ILE A 169 0.97 -2.81 10.08
N ARG A 170 2.00 -2.59 10.90
CA ARG A 170 2.26 -3.30 12.17
C ARG A 170 2.44 -2.28 13.28
N VAL A 171 2.27 -2.70 14.52
CA VAL A 171 2.55 -1.87 15.70
C VAL A 171 3.54 -2.59 16.60
N GLN A 172 4.52 -1.86 17.13
CA GLN A 172 5.51 -2.41 18.04
C GLN A 172 4.82 -3.09 19.24
N GLY A 173 5.21 -4.33 19.55
CA GLY A 173 4.63 -5.10 20.65
C GLY A 173 3.28 -5.76 20.33
N VAL A 174 2.70 -5.52 19.15
CA VAL A 174 1.48 -6.20 18.70
C VAL A 174 1.83 -7.28 17.68
N ALA A 175 1.36 -8.51 17.92
CA ALA A 175 1.56 -9.61 16.98
C ALA A 175 0.66 -9.44 15.74
N GLY A 176 1.25 -9.65 14.56
CA GLY A 176 0.50 -9.66 13.30
C GLY A 176 0.36 -8.31 12.61
N VAL A 177 -0.49 -8.28 11.59
CA VAL A 177 -0.81 -7.08 10.80
C VAL A 177 -1.98 -6.39 11.48
N VAL A 178 -1.88 -5.09 11.75
CA VAL A 178 -2.94 -4.29 12.40
C VAL A 178 -3.75 -3.46 11.42
N GLY A 179 -3.25 -3.32 10.18
CA GLY A 179 -3.95 -2.66 9.09
C GLY A 179 -3.31 -2.95 7.74
N VAL A 180 -4.04 -2.72 6.67
CA VAL A 180 -3.53 -2.85 5.30
C VAL A 180 -3.89 -1.61 4.51
N VAL A 181 -2.87 -1.02 3.89
CA VAL A 181 -3.00 0.14 3.00
C VAL A 181 -2.92 -0.38 1.57
N VAL A 182 -3.87 0.02 0.73
CA VAL A 182 -3.95 -0.37 -0.67
C VAL A 182 -4.11 0.85 -1.57
N VAL A 183 -3.32 0.90 -2.65
CA VAL A 183 -3.51 1.78 -3.79
C VAL A 183 -3.70 0.92 -5.04
N SER A 184 -4.68 1.29 -5.86
CA SER A 184 -5.01 0.62 -7.13
C SER A 184 -5.33 1.64 -8.21
N GLY A 185 -4.59 1.60 -9.31
CA GLY A 185 -4.93 2.34 -10.53
C GLY A 185 -3.73 2.83 -11.34
N LEU A 186 -2.53 2.87 -10.75
CA LEU A 186 -1.29 3.16 -11.47
C LEU A 186 -0.59 1.88 -11.94
N LYS A 187 0.63 2.03 -12.47
CA LYS A 187 1.51 0.87 -12.64
C LYS A 187 1.82 0.31 -11.26
N GLN A 188 1.90 -1.02 -11.12
CA GLN A 188 2.06 -1.69 -9.83
C GLN A 188 3.23 -1.19 -8.96
N PHE A 189 4.33 -0.75 -9.58
CA PHE A 189 5.48 -0.21 -8.87
C PHE A 189 5.21 1.21 -8.32
N GLU A 190 4.35 1.99 -8.99
CA GLU A 190 3.90 3.31 -8.53
C GLU A 190 2.85 3.17 -7.42
N ASP A 191 1.89 2.24 -7.58
CA ASP A 191 0.90 1.90 -6.53
C ASP A 191 1.62 1.51 -5.22
N HIS A 192 2.69 0.71 -5.29
CA HIS A 192 3.47 0.33 -4.12
C HIS A 192 4.38 1.45 -3.62
N GLY A 193 5.12 2.08 -4.54
CA GLY A 193 6.11 3.11 -4.24
C GLY A 193 5.52 4.30 -3.50
N VAL A 194 4.33 4.77 -3.90
CA VAL A 194 3.69 5.93 -3.27
C VAL A 194 3.32 5.67 -1.80
N ILE A 195 2.95 4.43 -1.45
CA ILE A 195 2.65 4.06 -0.07
C ILE A 195 3.91 4.13 0.79
N ALA A 196 5.01 3.58 0.29
CA ALA A 196 6.28 3.60 1.00
C ALA A 196 6.84 5.02 1.13
N GLU A 197 6.81 5.79 0.04
CA GLU A 197 7.21 7.21 0.00
C GLU A 197 6.47 8.02 1.06
N VAL A 198 5.13 8.00 1.04
CA VAL A 198 4.31 8.79 1.97
C VAL A 198 4.55 8.40 3.43
N ILE A 199 4.68 7.10 3.74
CA ILE A 199 4.96 6.68 5.12
C ILE A 199 6.35 7.15 5.55
N ARG A 200 7.37 7.00 4.71
CA ARG A 200 8.76 7.38 5.04
C ARG A 200 8.94 8.88 5.24
N GLU A 201 8.17 9.70 4.54
CA GLU A 201 8.25 11.16 4.63
C GLU A 201 7.52 11.72 5.85
N ASN A 202 6.51 11.02 6.36
CA ASN A 202 5.58 11.56 7.37
C ASN A 202 5.67 10.84 8.73
N TRP A 203 6.16 9.60 8.76
CA TRP A 203 6.54 8.93 9.99
C TRP A 203 8.07 8.91 10.07
N SER A 204 8.64 9.25 11.23
CA SER A 204 10.09 9.34 11.48
C SER A 204 10.55 8.24 12.42
#